data_AF-A0A7C3LD50-F1
#
_entry.id   AF-A0A7C3LD50-F1
#
_cell.length_a   1.000
_cell.length_b   1.000
_cell.length_c   1.000
_cell.angle_alpha   90.00
_cell.angle_beta   90.00
_cell.angle_gamma   90.00
#
_symmetry.space_group_name_H-M   'P 1'
#
loop_
_entity.id
_entity.type
_entity.pdbx_description
1 polymer ?
#
loop_
_entity_poly.entity_id
_entity_poly.type
_entity_poly.pdbx_seq_one_letter_code
_entity_poly.pdbx_strand_id
1 'polypeptide(L)'
;QAAQVGRVTPSANIDTVRLPFTAVLKARLLAHNEGFVELAYEKESLRVMGATAVGPHAADVLAPVALALEKEATLADLAAIYPAHPTLSELIFMAARTVSN
;
A
#
# COMPACT_ATOMS: atom_id res chain seq x y z
N GLN A 1 6.46 3.44 13.59
CA GLN A 1 7.63 2.98 12.81
C GLN A 1 7.52 3.54 11.41
N ALA A 2 8.64 3.64 10.68
CA ALA A 2 8.64 4.02 9.26
C ALA A 2 9.35 2.93 8.46
N ALA A 3 8.81 2.61 7.29
CA ALA A 3 9.39 1.63 6.37
C ALA A 3 9.11 2.06 4.92
N GLN A 4 9.98 1.63 4.01
CA GLN A 4 9.84 1.84 2.58
C GLN A 4 10.30 0.59 1.84
N VAL A 5 9.65 0.29 0.72
CA VAL A 5 10.10 -0.71 -0.26
C VAL A 5 9.94 -0.16 -1.67
N GLY A 6 10.90 -0.45 -2.55
CA GLY A 6 10.89 0.01 -3.94
C GLY A 6 11.09 1.54 -4.10
N ARG A 7 10.65 2.05 -5.26
CA ARG A 7 10.73 3.45 -5.67
C ARG A 7 9.42 4.17 -5.38
N VAL A 8 9.46 5.11 -4.45
CA VAL A 8 8.28 5.86 -4.00
C VAL A 8 8.34 7.35 -4.37
N THR A 9 9.50 7.84 -4.81
CA THR A 9 9.67 9.25 -5.18
C THR A 9 8.79 9.62 -6.37
N PRO A 10 7.85 10.58 -6.22
CA PRO A 10 7.07 11.09 -7.34
C PRO A 10 8.00 11.62 -8.43
N SER A 11 7.70 11.28 -9.66
CA SER A 11 8.43 11.74 -10.84
C SER A 11 7.45 11.89 -12.00
N ALA A 12 7.92 12.31 -13.18
CA ALA A 12 7.05 12.48 -14.34
C ALA A 12 6.17 11.23 -14.61
N ASN A 13 6.69 10.03 -14.37
CA ASN A 13 6.05 8.76 -14.71
C ASN A 13 5.49 7.98 -13.49
N ILE A 14 5.69 8.47 -12.27
CA ILE A 14 5.27 7.77 -11.04
C ILE A 14 4.24 8.63 -10.29
N ASP A 15 3.07 8.06 -10.05
CA ASP A 15 2.05 8.61 -9.16
C ASP A 15 1.98 7.82 -7.85
N THR A 16 1.31 8.42 -6.86
CA THR A 16 1.12 7.81 -5.54
C THR A 16 -0.33 7.92 -5.09
N VAL A 17 -0.76 6.95 -4.30
CA VAL A 17 -2.04 6.98 -3.57
C VAL A 17 -1.77 6.76 -2.10
N ARG A 18 -2.35 7.61 -1.25
CA ARG A 18 -2.12 7.58 0.19
C ARG A 18 -3.42 7.27 0.94
N LEU A 19 -3.37 6.31 1.84
CA LEU A 19 -4.46 6.00 2.77
C LEU A 19 -4.02 6.16 4.23
N PRO A 20 -4.85 6.74 5.09
CA PRO A 20 -4.58 6.76 6.52
C PRO A 20 -4.73 5.36 7.11
N PHE A 21 -3.99 5.04 8.17
CA PHE A 21 -4.13 3.74 8.86
C PHE A 21 -5.56 3.50 9.35
N THR A 22 -6.28 4.57 9.71
CA THR A 22 -7.70 4.52 10.12
C THR A 22 -8.66 4.06 9.03
N ALA A 23 -8.21 3.85 7.79
CA ALA A 23 -9.02 3.26 6.74
C ALA A 23 -9.36 1.77 7.00
N VAL A 24 -8.59 1.07 7.83
CA VAL A 24 -8.84 -0.35 8.18
C VAL A 24 -9.29 -0.54 9.63
N LEU A 25 -10.12 -1.56 9.86
CA LEU A 25 -10.70 -1.84 11.17
C LEU A 25 -9.64 -2.19 12.23
N LYS A 26 -8.60 -2.95 11.84
CA LYS A 26 -7.54 -3.38 12.77
C LYS A 26 -6.83 -2.20 13.43
N ALA A 27 -6.54 -1.13 12.66
CA ALA A 27 -5.89 0.06 13.19
C ALA A 27 -6.76 0.78 14.23
N ARG A 28 -8.07 0.90 13.95
CA ARG A 28 -9.04 1.49 14.88
C ARG A 28 -9.14 0.69 16.19
N LEU A 29 -9.18 -0.65 16.09
CA LEU A 29 -9.25 -1.54 17.26
C LEU A 29 -7.99 -1.49 18.14
N LEU A 30 -6.83 -1.22 17.55
CA LEU A 30 -5.58 -1.05 18.29
C LEU A 30 -5.36 0.38 18.80
N ALA A 31 -6.33 1.28 18.65
CA ALA A 31 -6.20 2.71 18.93
C ALA A 31 -5.00 3.38 18.23
N HIS A 32 -4.58 2.83 17.09
CA HIS A 32 -3.52 3.37 16.25
C HIS A 32 -4.12 4.23 15.15
N ASN A 33 -4.47 5.46 15.52
CA ASN A 33 -5.21 6.38 14.66
C ASN A 33 -4.33 7.29 13.81
N GLU A 34 -3.01 7.17 13.96
CA GLU A 34 -2.02 8.00 13.29
C GLU A 34 -1.21 7.19 12.29
N GLY A 35 -0.74 7.85 11.23
CA GLY A 35 0.07 7.23 10.18
C GLY A 35 -0.68 6.97 8.88
N PHE A 36 0.07 6.51 7.89
CA PHE A 36 -0.41 6.28 6.52
C PHE A 36 0.38 5.19 5.80
N VAL A 37 -0.25 4.67 4.76
CA VAL A 37 0.40 3.92 3.69
C VAL A 37 0.32 4.75 2.43
N GLU A 38 1.41 4.85 1.70
CA GLU A 38 1.52 5.50 0.40
C GLU A 38 2.04 4.48 -0.61
N LEU A 39 1.20 4.10 -1.58
CA LEU A 39 1.53 3.16 -2.64
C LEU A 39 1.90 3.95 -3.90
N ALA A 40 3.07 3.66 -4.46
CA ALA A 40 3.56 4.25 -5.70
C ALA A 40 3.37 3.31 -6.88
N TYR A 41 3.01 3.86 -8.03
CA TYR A 41 2.79 3.11 -9.27
C TYR A 41 3.18 3.92 -10.51
N GLU A 42 3.48 3.22 -11.59
CA GLU A 42 3.76 3.83 -12.89
C GLU A 42 2.46 4.21 -13.60
N LYS A 43 2.39 5.44 -14.12
CA LYS A 43 1.17 6.01 -14.71
C LYS A 43 0.64 5.25 -15.91
N GLU A 44 1.52 4.81 -16.81
CA GLU A 44 1.12 4.20 -18.08
C GLU A 44 0.74 2.72 -17.91
N SER A 45 1.57 1.96 -17.18
CA SER A 45 1.40 0.52 -17.03
C SER A 45 0.59 0.12 -15.80
N LEU A 46 0.34 1.06 -14.89
CA LEU A 46 -0.24 0.81 -13.56
C LEU A 46 0.54 -0.24 -12.74
N ARG A 47 1.82 -0.44 -13.05
CA ARG A 47 2.70 -1.34 -12.30
C ARG A 47 3.03 -0.75 -10.94
N VAL A 48 3.07 -1.59 -9.91
CA VAL A 48 3.51 -1.21 -8.58
C VAL A 48 5.00 -0.88 -8.61
N MET A 49 5.36 0.31 -8.11
CA MET A 49 6.74 0.81 -8.09
C MET A 49 7.35 0.81 -6.70
N GLY A 50 6.53 0.86 -5.66
CA GLY A 50 6.98 0.78 -4.27
C GLY A 50 5.89 1.24 -3.31
N ALA A 51 6.22 1.30 -2.02
CA ALA A 51 5.36 1.92 -1.03
C ALA A 51 6.14 2.41 0.20
N THR A 52 5.58 3.40 0.88
CA THR A 52 6.02 3.90 2.17
C THR A 52 4.92 3.68 3.20
N ALA A 53 5.30 3.21 4.39
CA ALA A 53 4.39 3.10 5.52
C ALA A 53 4.95 3.84 6.73
N VAL A 54 4.09 4.62 7.38
CA VAL A 54 4.36 5.27 8.67
C VAL A 54 3.24 4.83 9.60
N GLY A 55 3.56 4.07 10.65
CA GLY A 55 2.57 3.51 11.56
C GLY A 55 3.08 2.32 12.38
N PRO A 56 2.20 1.62 13.12
CA PRO A 56 2.52 0.36 13.77
C PRO A 56 2.81 -0.72 12.72
N HIS A 57 3.80 -1.58 12.97
CA HIS A 57 4.13 -2.70 12.08
C HIS A 57 4.41 -2.27 10.64
N ALA A 58 5.00 -1.09 10.44
CA ALA A 58 5.17 -0.49 9.11
C ALA A 58 5.87 -1.42 8.11
N ALA A 59 6.93 -2.12 8.52
CA ALA A 59 7.62 -3.08 7.65
C ALA A 59 6.73 -4.28 7.29
N ASP A 60 5.97 -4.81 8.25
CA ASP A 60 5.09 -5.97 8.05
C ASP A 60 3.93 -5.64 7.10
N VAL A 61 3.39 -4.41 7.20
CA VAL A 61 2.34 -3.90 6.31
C VAL A 61 2.81 -3.86 4.85
N LEU A 62 4.10 -3.62 4.60
CA LEU A 62 4.67 -3.52 3.26
C LEU A 62 5.05 -4.88 2.64
N ALA A 63 4.93 -5.99 3.37
CA ALA A 63 5.30 -7.32 2.86
C ALA A 63 4.65 -7.68 1.50
N PRO A 64 3.35 -7.39 1.24
CA PRO A 64 2.75 -7.66 -0.07
C PRO A 64 3.39 -6.87 -1.22
N VAL A 65 3.92 -5.67 -0.95
CA VAL A 65 4.53 -4.81 -1.97
C VAL A 65 5.87 -5.38 -2.43
N ALA A 66 6.66 -5.97 -1.52
CA ALA A 66 7.90 -6.65 -1.90
C ALA A 66 7.63 -7.76 -2.94
N LEU A 67 6.57 -8.54 -2.73
CA LEU A 67 6.15 -9.57 -3.68
C LEU A 67 5.61 -8.96 -4.98
N ALA A 68 4.82 -7.88 -4.89
CA ALA A 68 4.29 -7.20 -6.07
C ALA A 68 5.40 -6.66 -6.98
N LEU A 69 6.48 -6.12 -6.40
CA LEU A 69 7.64 -5.64 -7.14
C LEU A 69 8.35 -6.78 -7.86
N GLU A 70 8.61 -7.89 -7.16
CA GLU A 70 9.25 -9.08 -7.74
C GLU A 70 8.41 -9.72 -8.86
N LYS A 71 7.08 -9.60 -8.78
CA LYS A 71 6.14 -10.12 -9.78
C LYS A 71 5.76 -9.12 -10.86
N GLU A 72 6.30 -7.91 -10.81
CA GLU A 72 5.92 -6.84 -11.74
C GLU A 72 4.40 -6.58 -11.78
N ALA A 73 3.75 -6.78 -10.63
CA ALA A 73 2.29 -6.77 -10.52
C ALA A 73 1.72 -5.37 -10.73
N THR A 74 0.51 -5.32 -11.28
CA THR A 74 -0.26 -4.10 -11.48
C THR A 74 -1.13 -3.77 -10.27
N LEU A 75 -1.66 -2.54 -10.23
CA LEU A 75 -2.69 -2.16 -9.26
C LEU A 75 -3.95 -3.03 -9.36
N ALA A 76 -4.30 -3.52 -10.56
CA ALA A 76 -5.43 -4.42 -10.75
C ALA A 76 -5.18 -5.78 -10.08
N ASP A 77 -3.97 -6.32 -10.19
CA ASP A 77 -3.58 -7.58 -9.54
C ASP A 77 -3.67 -7.45 -8.00
N LEU A 78 -3.18 -6.34 -7.43
CA LEU A 78 -3.34 -6.08 -6.01
C LEU A 78 -4.81 -5.87 -5.60
N ALA A 79 -5.60 -5.14 -6.40
CA ALA A 79 -7.00 -4.87 -6.10
C ALA A 79 -7.88 -6.14 -6.08
N ALA A 80 -7.53 -7.14 -6.90
CA ALA A 80 -8.20 -8.43 -6.99
C ALA A 80 -7.94 -9.35 -5.77
N ILE A 81 -6.91 -9.09 -4.96
CA ILE A 81 -6.58 -9.94 -3.80
C ILE A 81 -7.51 -9.65 -2.63
N TYR A 82 -8.15 -10.68 -2.08
CA TYR A 82 -8.91 -10.59 -0.83
C TYR A 82 -7.99 -10.88 0.37
N PRO A 83 -7.57 -9.86 1.15
CA PRO A 83 -6.67 -10.07 2.27
C PRO A 83 -7.37 -10.67 3.49
N ALA A 84 -6.59 -11.19 4.42
CA ALA A 84 -7.10 -11.60 5.73
C ALA A 84 -7.67 -10.39 6.49
N HIS A 85 -8.87 -10.54 7.04
CA HIS A 85 -9.60 -9.50 7.75
C HIS A 85 -9.84 -9.85 9.23
N PRO A 86 -9.67 -8.93 10.20
CA PRO A 86 -9.09 -7.60 10.05
C PRO A 86 -7.55 -7.63 10.22
N THR A 87 -6.81 -7.06 9.28
CA THR A 87 -5.34 -6.89 9.36
C THR A 87 -4.88 -5.49 8.94
N LEU A 88 -3.64 -5.13 9.29
CA LEU A 88 -3.07 -3.84 8.88
C LEU A 88 -2.63 -3.85 7.41
N SER A 89 -2.16 -5.00 6.89
CA SER A 89 -1.73 -5.15 5.50
C SER A 89 -2.86 -5.01 4.48
N GLU A 90 -4.14 -5.09 4.91
CA GLU A 90 -5.30 -4.78 4.07
C GLU A 90 -5.22 -3.38 3.43
N LEU A 91 -4.51 -2.44 4.08
CA LEU A 91 -4.29 -1.08 3.57
C LEU A 91 -3.67 -1.06 2.16
N ILE A 92 -2.76 -1.98 1.86
CA ILE A 92 -2.08 -2.02 0.54
C ILE A 92 -3.07 -2.36 -0.57
N PHE A 93 -3.90 -3.38 -0.35
CA PHE A 93 -4.90 -3.81 -1.32
C PHE A 93 -6.03 -2.78 -1.45
N MET A 94 -6.41 -2.11 -0.36
CA MET A 94 -7.36 -1.00 -0.38
C MET A 94 -6.82 0.22 -1.13
N ALA A 95 -5.54 0.55 -0.95
CA ALA A 95 -4.88 1.63 -1.68
C ALA A 95 -4.92 1.37 -3.19
N ALA A 96 -4.61 0.15 -3.62
CA ALA A 96 -4.73 -0.24 -5.03
C ALA A 96 -6.17 -0.11 -5.56
N ARG A 97 -7.18 -0.57 -4.80
CA ARG A 97 -8.61 -0.43 -5.16
C ARG A 97 -9.08 1.00 -5.31
N THR A 98 -8.46 1.94 -4.59
CA THR A 98 -8.85 3.36 -4.63
C THR A 98 -8.48 4.01 -5.97
N VAL A 99 -7.47 3.48 -6.67
CA VAL A 99 -7.02 3.99 -7.98
C VAL A 99 -7.69 3.23 -9.13
N SER A 100 -7.97 1.93 -8.95
CA SER A 100 -8.53 1.07 -10.00
C SER A 100 -10.06 1.19 -10.19
N ASN A 101 -10.76 1.95 -9.34
CA ASN A 101 -12.22 2.16 -9.40
C ASN A 101 -12.60 3.50 -10.01
#